data_AF-A0A530L826-F1
#
_entry.id   AF-A0A530L826-F1
#
_cell.length_a   1.000
_cell.length_b   1.000
_cell.length_c   1.000
_cell.angle_alpha   90.00
_cell.angle_beta   90.00
_cell.angle_gamma   90.00
#
_symmetry.space_group_name_H-M   'P 1'
#
loop_
_entity.id
_entity.type
_entity.pdbx_description
1 polymer ?
#
loop_
_entity_poly.entity_id
_entity_poly.type
_entity_poly.pdbx_seq_one_letter_code
_entity_poly.pdbx_strand_id
1 'polypeptide(L)'
;VKGLCELAGHAHVAATTTDETRVLALAGRSQTGKISVWLANLTPDDVPVDVSGLGSDQGPLKIWDGRTSRQIQRDTSGRDRLEMTPYAIVRIG
;
A
#
# COMPACT_ATOMS: atom_id res chain seq x y z
N VAL A 1 4.89 -7.07 12.63
CA VAL A 1 4.63 -6.97 11.16
C VAL A 1 5.74 -7.61 10.31
N LYS A 2 7.03 -7.45 10.66
CA LYS A 2 8.17 -8.09 9.94
C LYS A 2 7.99 -9.58 9.62
N GLY A 3 7.51 -10.37 10.58
CA GLY A 3 7.26 -11.81 10.40
C GLY A 3 6.19 -12.14 9.33
N LEU A 4 5.30 -11.19 8.99
CA LEU A 4 4.32 -11.40 7.91
C LEU A 4 4.98 -11.31 6.53
N CYS A 5 5.98 -10.44 6.35
CA CYS A 5 6.79 -10.43 5.13
C CYS A 5 7.56 -11.74 4.98
N GLU A 6 8.20 -12.19 6.05
CA GLU A 6 9.01 -13.42 6.06
C GLU A 6 8.14 -14.66 5.78
N LEU A 7 6.94 -14.74 6.37
CA LEU A 7 5.96 -15.79 6.08
C LEU A 7 5.57 -15.83 4.60
N ALA A 8 5.46 -14.66 3.97
CA ALA A 8 5.14 -14.54 2.54
C ALA A 8 6.37 -14.68 1.63
N GLY A 9 7.55 -15.05 2.16
CA GLY A 9 8.78 -15.21 1.38
C GLY A 9 9.41 -13.89 0.93
N HIS A 10 9.04 -12.77 1.56
CA HIS A 10 9.57 -11.44 1.28
C HIS A 10 10.55 -11.00 2.37
N ALA A 11 11.64 -10.33 1.97
CA ALA A 11 12.48 -9.59 2.90
C ALA A 11 11.76 -8.30 3.31
N HIS A 12 11.61 -8.05 4.61
CA HIS A 12 10.99 -6.82 5.09
C HIS A 12 11.77 -5.58 4.66
N VAL A 13 11.04 -4.55 4.20
CA VAL A 13 11.55 -3.22 3.87
C VAL A 13 10.90 -2.23 4.82
N ALA A 14 11.70 -1.30 5.34
CA ALA A 14 11.18 -0.24 6.19
C ALA A 14 10.19 0.62 5.39
N ALA A 15 8.99 0.79 5.92
CA ALA A 15 7.96 1.65 5.38
C ALA A 15 7.26 2.35 6.55
N THR A 16 6.97 3.63 6.36
CA THR A 16 6.38 4.51 7.38
C THR A 16 5.28 5.33 6.75
N THR A 17 4.29 5.70 7.55
CA THR A 17 3.27 6.69 7.20
C THR A 17 3.41 7.89 8.12
N THR A 18 2.91 9.05 7.69
CA THR A 18 2.94 10.26 8.53
C THR A 18 2.05 10.12 9.78
N ASP A 19 1.00 9.31 9.69
CA ASP A 19 0.07 9.03 10.78
C ASP A 19 -0.23 7.52 10.86
N GLU A 20 0.55 6.83 11.68
CA GLU A 20 0.43 5.39 11.90
C GLU A 20 -0.82 5.00 12.71
N THR A 21 -1.54 5.97 13.29
CA THR A 21 -2.81 5.71 13.98
C THR A 21 -3.97 5.59 13.01
N ARG A 22 -3.84 6.21 11.83
CA ARG A 22 -4.85 6.17 10.76
C ARG A 22 -4.52 5.19 9.66
N VAL A 23 -3.24 5.13 9.24
CA VAL A 23 -2.81 4.25 8.16
C VAL A 23 -1.52 3.54 8.55
N LEU A 24 -1.53 2.22 8.54
CA LEU A 24 -0.29 1.44 8.68
C LEU A 24 0.27 1.05 7.33
N ALA A 25 1.60 1.06 7.22
CA ALA A 25 2.33 0.55 6.06
C ALA A 25 3.10 -0.73 6.39
N LEU A 26 3.19 -1.60 5.40
CA LEU A 26 4.08 -2.75 5.38
C LEU A 26 4.74 -2.81 4.01
N ALA A 27 6.05 -2.99 3.94
CA ALA A 27 6.73 -3.24 2.68
C ALA A 27 7.58 -4.51 2.74
N GLY A 28 7.61 -5.22 1.61
CA GLY A 28 8.35 -6.44 1.43
C GLY A 28 8.99 -6.50 0.05
N ARG A 29 10.24 -6.96 -0.02
CA ARG A 29 10.98 -7.20 -1.25
C ARG A 29 10.99 -8.69 -1.56
N SER A 30 10.51 -9.05 -2.74
CA SER A 30 10.56 -10.42 -3.27
C SER A 30 12.00 -10.85 -3.63
N GLN A 31 12.19 -12.14 -3.91
CA GLN A 31 13.47 -12.68 -4.37
C GLN A 31 13.94 -12.10 -5.71
N THR A 32 13.01 -11.66 -6.58
CA THR A 32 13.33 -10.98 -7.84
C THR A 32 13.65 -9.49 -7.67
N GLY A 33 13.68 -8.99 -6.43
CA GLY A 33 13.96 -7.59 -6.12
C GLY A 33 12.76 -6.66 -6.18
N LYS A 34 11.59 -7.13 -6.65
CA LYS A 34 10.36 -6.33 -6.68
C LYS A 34 9.89 -6.00 -5.26
N ILE A 35 9.60 -4.73 -5.00
CA ILE A 35 9.02 -4.25 -3.75
C ILE A 35 7.49 -4.26 -3.90
N SER A 36 6.82 -4.73 -2.87
CA SER A 36 5.38 -4.55 -2.68
C SER A 36 5.15 -3.79 -1.38
N VAL A 37 4.24 -2.83 -1.42
CA VAL A 37 3.80 -2.03 -0.28
C VAL A 37 2.33 -2.31 -0.03
N TRP A 38 1.98 -2.55 1.22
CA TRP A 38 0.62 -2.68 1.69
C TRP A 38 0.30 -1.52 2.63
N LEU A 39 -0.85 -0.90 2.43
CA LEU A 39 -1.40 0.14 3.28
C LEU A 39 -2.72 -0.35 3.87
N ALA A 40 -2.96 -0.09 5.15
CA ALA A 40 -4.22 -0.42 5.81
C ALA A 40 -4.78 0.83 6.49
N ASN A 41 -5.98 1.25 6.08
CA ASN A 41 -6.75 2.25 6.81
C ASN A 41 -7.30 1.59 8.09
N LEU A 42 -7.04 2.19 9.24
CA LEU A 42 -7.47 1.69 10.55
C LEU A 42 -8.74 2.38 11.07
N THR A 43 -9.26 3.36 10.34
CA THR A 43 -10.35 4.22 10.82
C THR A 43 -11.66 3.97 10.06
N PRO A 44 -12.80 4.38 10.65
CA PRO A 44 -14.09 4.35 9.97
C PRO A 44 -14.28 5.48 8.94
N ASP A 45 -13.25 6.26 8.63
CA ASP A 45 -13.32 7.43 7.76
C ASP A 45 -12.53 7.21 6.46
N ASP A 46 -12.88 7.95 5.42
CA ASP A 46 -12.03 8.05 4.23
C ASP A 46 -10.70 8.75 4.58
N VAL A 47 -9.58 8.13 4.20
CA VAL A 47 -8.24 8.66 4.45
C VAL A 47 -7.53 8.93 3.13
N PRO A 48 -7.23 10.21 2.81
CA PRO A 48 -6.39 10.53 1.67
C PRO A 48 -4.93 10.19 1.97
N VAL A 49 -4.31 9.41 1.09
CA VAL A 49 -2.89 9.04 1.16
C VAL A 49 -2.20 9.43 -0.13
N ASP A 50 -1.08 10.12 -0.01
CA ASP A 50 -0.18 10.38 -1.13
C ASP A 50 0.86 9.26 -1.22
N VAL A 51 0.89 8.55 -2.36
CA VAL A 51 1.85 7.46 -2.61
C VAL A 51 2.83 7.76 -3.74
N SER A 52 2.93 9.03 -4.16
CA SER A 52 3.85 9.50 -5.20
C SER A 52 5.31 9.16 -4.90
N GLY A 53 5.71 9.16 -3.62
CA GLY A 53 7.06 8.82 -3.16
C GLY A 53 7.49 7.35 -3.41
N LEU A 54 6.57 6.46 -3.78
CA LEU A 54 6.89 5.05 -4.08
C LEU A 54 7.38 4.83 -5.52
N GLY A 55 7.34 5.86 -6.37
CA GLY A 55 7.73 5.80 -7.79
C GLY A 55 6.72 5.05 -8.66
N SER A 56 6.56 5.46 -9.92
CA SER A 56 5.56 4.91 -10.86
C SER A 56 5.80 3.45 -11.25
N ASP A 57 7.02 2.94 -11.07
CA ASP A 57 7.43 1.61 -11.54
C ASP A 57 6.90 0.46 -10.67
N GLN A 58 6.32 0.75 -9.50
CA GLN A 58 5.76 -0.29 -8.63
C GLN A 58 4.38 -0.79 -9.09
N GLY A 59 4.05 -0.74 -10.37
CA GLY A 59 2.84 -1.36 -10.92
C GLY A 59 1.50 -0.79 -10.39
N PRO A 60 0.39 -1.50 -10.66
CA PRO A 60 -0.96 -1.00 -10.36
C PRO A 60 -1.30 -1.05 -8.87
N LEU A 61 -2.24 -0.21 -8.46
CA LEU A 61 -2.86 -0.26 -7.14
C LEU A 61 -3.97 -1.32 -7.13
N LYS A 62 -3.96 -2.20 -6.14
CA LYS A 62 -5.08 -3.10 -5.85
C LYS A 62 -5.68 -2.70 -4.51
N ILE A 63 -7.00 -2.53 -4.47
CA ILE A 63 -7.72 -2.04 -3.30
C ILE A 63 -8.78 -3.07 -2.91
N TRP A 64 -8.83 -3.40 -1.63
CA TRP A 64 -9.85 -4.23 -0.99
C TRP A 64 -10.48 -3.43 0.15
N ASP A 65 -11.78 -3.21 0.11
CA ASP A 65 -12.51 -2.41 1.11
C ASP A 65 -13.58 -3.22 1.87
N GLY A 66 -13.47 -4.56 1.83
CA GLY A 66 -14.43 -5.48 2.43
C GLY A 66 -15.72 -5.65 1.61
N ARG A 67 -15.98 -4.81 0.60
CA ARG A 67 -17.14 -4.89 -0.30
C ARG A 67 -16.74 -5.25 -1.71
N THR A 68 -15.62 -4.69 -2.17
CA THR A 68 -15.16 -4.78 -3.54
C THR A 68 -13.65 -5.01 -3.61
N SER A 69 -13.21 -5.56 -4.73
CA SER A 69 -11.80 -5.57 -5.13
C SER A 69 -11.67 -4.79 -6.43
N ARG A 70 -10.83 -3.75 -6.45
CA ARG A 70 -10.62 -2.91 -7.64
C ARG A 70 -9.14 -2.71 -7.92
N GLN A 71 -8.80 -2.63 -9.20
CA GLN A 71 -7.44 -2.35 -9.67
C GLN A 71 -7.43 -0.99 -10.38
N ILE A 72 -6.50 -0.13 -10.00
CA ILE A 72 -6.33 1.20 -10.57
C ILE A 72 -4.93 1.28 -11.17
N GLN A 73 -4.83 1.70 -12.42
CA GLN A 73 -3.53 2.02 -13.02
C GLN A 73 -3.03 3.34 -12.45
N ARG A 74 -1.75 3.38 -12.04
CA ARG A 74 -1.14 4.60 -11.53
C ARG A 74 -0.85 5.55 -12.67
N ASP A 75 -1.12 6.82 -12.43
CA ASP A 75 -0.84 7.83 -13.45
C ASP A 75 0.66 8.15 -13.43
N THR A 76 1.25 8.37 -14.60
CA THR A 76 2.63 8.86 -14.70
C THR A 76 2.73 10.36 -14.41
N SER A 77 1.63 10.99 -13.97
CA SER A 77 1.51 12.44 -13.77
C SER A 77 1.95 12.87 -12.38
N GLY A 78 2.32 11.91 -11.51
CA GLY A 78 2.81 12.19 -10.16
C GLY A 78 1.72 12.59 -9.18
N ARG A 79 0.44 12.39 -9.51
CA ARG A 79 -0.69 12.63 -8.61
C ARG A 79 -1.31 11.31 -8.17
N ASP A 80 -0.47 10.43 -7.65
CA ASP A 80 -0.90 9.18 -7.01
C ASP A 80 -1.48 9.46 -5.62
N ARG A 81 -2.54 10.29 -5.56
CA ARG A 81 -3.33 10.49 -4.36
C ARG A 81 -4.45 9.46 -4.34
N LEU A 82 -4.42 8.61 -3.33
CA LEU A 82 -5.38 7.56 -3.10
C LEU A 82 -6.33 7.97 -1.98
N GLU A 83 -7.63 7.87 -2.21
CA GLU A 83 -8.61 7.93 -1.14
C GLU A 83 -8.89 6.50 -0.66
N MET A 84 -8.42 6.19 0.55
CA MET A 84 -8.63 4.90 1.18
C MET A 84 -9.95 4.92 1.93
N THR A 85 -10.90 4.11 1.48
CA THR A 85 -12.18 3.92 2.15
C THR A 85 -11.99 3.31 3.55
N PRO A 86 -13.01 3.40 4.43
CA PRO A 86 -12.94 2.85 5.78
C PRO A 86 -12.46 1.40 5.78
N TYR A 87 -11.45 1.12 6.60
CA TYR A 87 -10.86 -0.23 6.77
C TYR A 87 -10.28 -0.87 5.48
N ALA A 88 -10.03 -0.08 4.44
CA ALA A 88 -9.47 -0.60 3.20
C ALA A 88 -8.00 -1.04 3.34
N ILE A 89 -7.67 -2.12 2.64
CA ILE A 89 -6.31 -2.58 2.40
C ILE A 89 -5.96 -2.26 0.95
N VAL A 90 -4.79 -1.67 0.74
CA VAL A 90 -4.27 -1.34 -0.58
C VAL A 90 -2.94 -2.04 -0.74
N ARG A 91 -2.72 -2.65 -1.91
CA ARG A 91 -1.42 -3.15 -2.34
C ARG A 91 -0.92 -2.35 -3.52
N ILE A 92 0.37 -2.05 -3.49
CA ILE A 92 1.16 -1.38 -4.52
C ILE A 92 2.30 -2.34 -4.85
N GLY A 93 2.55 -2.66 -6.12
CA GLY A 93 3.57 -3.65 -6.53
C GLY A 93 3.01 -5.01 -6.87
#